data_AF-A0A931UF55-F1
#
_entry.id   AF-A0A931UF55-F1
#
_cell.length_a   1.000
_cell.length_b   1.000
_cell.length_c   1.000
_cell.angle_alpha   90.00
_cell.angle_beta   90.00
_cell.angle_gamma   90.00
#
_symmetry.space_group_name_H-M   'P 1'
#
loop_
_entity.id
_entity.type
_entity.pdbx_description
1 polymer ?
#
loop_
_entity_poly.entity_id
_entity_poly.type
_entity_poly.pdbx_seq_one_letter_code
_entity_poly.pdbx_strand_id
1 'polypeptide(L)'
;SPRKIAREANVLDCPATYRDVVETLKGGEPASFLFTIEFFPEEGKYHYDGHRNCKVVWSPQETKRHQAICPACGKRVTVGVMHRVDDLADREVGYRPARAIPARHLVPLEEILADALEARPGTKTVDREYQRLTSLLGPELEILLDIDEAELKKAAPQKIWQRILQVRREEVEVAPGYDGVYGKISLSSSKAEPQPQALAGQLDLL
;
A
#
# COMPACT_ATOMS: atom_id res chain seq x y z
N SER A 1 -16.29 5.54 -11.23
CA SER A 1 -15.04 6.04 -11.83
C SER A 1 -14.25 4.84 -12.32
N PRO A 2 -14.02 4.70 -13.64
CA PRO A 2 -13.29 3.56 -14.22
C PRO A 2 -11.91 3.33 -13.59
N ARG A 3 -11.23 4.40 -13.14
CA ARG A 3 -9.91 4.35 -12.49
C ARG A 3 -9.86 3.63 -11.13
N LYS A 4 -11.00 3.16 -10.63
CA LYS A 4 -11.09 2.40 -9.36
C LYS A 4 -11.44 0.93 -9.57
N ILE A 5 -11.68 0.51 -10.81
CA ILE A 5 -11.93 -0.89 -11.15
C ILE A 5 -10.63 -1.68 -11.01
N ALA A 6 -10.73 -2.91 -10.51
CA ALA A 6 -9.60 -3.81 -10.31
C ALA A 6 -8.46 -3.23 -9.44
N ARG A 7 -8.81 -2.36 -8.49
CA ARG A 7 -7.90 -1.93 -7.42
C ARG A 7 -7.49 -3.08 -6.51
N GLU A 8 -8.39 -4.06 -6.37
CA GLU A 8 -8.11 -5.37 -5.81
C GLU A 8 -8.70 -6.41 -6.78
N ALA A 9 -8.00 -7.53 -6.97
CA ALA A 9 -8.44 -8.58 -7.88
C ALA A 9 -7.77 -9.93 -7.55
N ASN A 10 -8.37 -11.02 -8.03
CA ASN A 10 -7.76 -12.36 -7.96
C ASN A 10 -7.22 -12.73 -9.34
N VAL A 11 -6.01 -13.29 -9.38
CA VAL A 11 -5.42 -13.82 -10.62
C VAL A 11 -5.57 -15.33 -10.61
N LEU A 12 -6.40 -15.82 -11.52
CA LEU A 12 -6.78 -17.23 -11.62
C LEU A 12 -6.31 -17.79 -12.96
N ASP A 13 -5.70 -18.97 -12.94
CA ASP A 13 -5.43 -19.80 -14.11
C ASP A 13 -6.50 -20.89 -14.21
N CYS A 14 -7.62 -20.54 -14.85
CA CYS A 14 -8.73 -21.45 -15.08
C CYS A 14 -9.61 -20.94 -16.24
N PRO A 15 -10.47 -21.79 -16.84
CA PRO A 15 -11.44 -21.34 -17.82
C PRO A 15 -12.37 -20.27 -17.24
N ALA A 16 -12.75 -19.28 -18.05
CA ALA A 16 -13.61 -18.17 -17.65
C ALA A 16 -15.10 -18.55 -17.56
N THR A 17 -15.41 -19.66 -16.87
CA THR A 17 -16.79 -20.04 -16.55
C THR A 17 -17.05 -19.85 -15.06
N TYR A 18 -18.31 -19.57 -14.70
CA TYR A 18 -18.70 -19.44 -13.30
C TYR A 18 -18.29 -20.65 -12.46
N ARG A 19 -18.45 -21.86 -13.01
CA ARG A 19 -18.15 -23.10 -12.30
C ARG A 19 -16.66 -23.21 -11.99
N ASP A 20 -15.81 -23.02 -13.00
CA ASP A 20 -14.36 -23.15 -12.85
C ASP A 20 -13.80 -22.10 -11.89
N VAL A 21 -14.28 -20.85 -11.98
CA VAL A 21 -13.89 -19.77 -11.04
C VAL A 21 -14.25 -20.14 -9.60
N VAL A 22 -15.46 -20.65 -9.35
CA VAL A 22 -15.89 -21.04 -8.00
C VAL A 22 -15.09 -22.23 -7.47
N GLU A 23 -14.81 -23.22 -8.32
CA GLU A 23 -14.01 -24.39 -7.94
C GLU A 23 -12.57 -23.98 -7.60
N THR A 24 -11.94 -23.12 -8.40
CA THR A 24 -10.61 -22.56 -8.13
C THR A 24 -10.56 -21.79 -6.81
N LEU A 25 -11.53 -20.90 -6.57
CA LEU A 25 -11.58 -20.12 -5.32
C LEU A 25 -11.77 -20.99 -4.07
N LYS A 26 -12.57 -22.07 -4.18
CA LYS A 26 -12.78 -23.01 -3.06
C LYS A 26 -11.58 -23.92 -2.82
N GLY A 27 -10.93 -24.36 -3.90
CA GLY A 27 -9.77 -25.23 -3.83
C GLY A 27 -8.56 -24.51 -3.24
N GLY A 28 -8.36 -23.24 -3.61
CA GLY A 28 -7.23 -22.44 -3.12
C GLY A 28 -5.88 -23.06 -3.48
N GLU A 29 -5.80 -23.76 -4.62
CA GLU A 29 -4.56 -24.39 -5.07
C GLU A 29 -3.67 -23.35 -5.74
N PRO A 30 -2.41 -23.15 -5.30
CA PRO A 30 -1.53 -22.14 -5.88
C PRO A 30 -1.27 -22.29 -7.39
N ALA A 31 -1.51 -23.49 -7.94
CA ALA A 31 -1.39 -23.76 -9.37
C ALA A 31 -2.52 -23.11 -10.20
N SER A 32 -3.69 -22.85 -9.62
CA SER A 32 -4.84 -22.24 -10.32
C SER A 32 -5.32 -20.94 -9.69
N PHE A 33 -5.05 -20.70 -8.41
CA PHE A 33 -5.19 -19.40 -7.76
C PHE A 33 -3.78 -18.83 -7.54
N LEU A 34 -3.30 -18.07 -8.51
CA LEU A 34 -1.89 -17.69 -8.61
C LEU A 34 -1.49 -16.68 -7.54
N PHE A 35 -2.26 -15.59 -7.41
CA PHE A 35 -2.05 -14.53 -6.43
C PHE A 35 -3.27 -13.62 -6.35
N THR A 36 -3.31 -12.78 -5.30
CA THR A 36 -4.21 -11.61 -5.25
C THR A 36 -3.44 -10.34 -5.59
N ILE A 37 -4.15 -9.37 -6.15
CA ILE A 37 -3.70 -8.01 -6.38
C ILE A 37 -4.37 -7.17 -5.30
N GLU A 38 -3.57 -6.46 -4.51
CA GLU A 38 -4.04 -5.66 -3.37
C GLU A 38 -3.42 -4.26 -3.42
N PHE A 39 -4.01 -3.30 -2.71
CA PHE A 39 -3.31 -2.08 -2.33
C PHE A 39 -2.55 -2.30 -1.02
N PHE A 40 -1.56 -1.45 -0.72
CA PHE A 40 -0.86 -1.50 0.57
C PHE A 40 -1.83 -1.21 1.73
N PRO A 41 -2.12 -2.16 2.64
CA PRO A 41 -3.14 -1.99 3.67
C PRO A 41 -2.89 -0.77 4.57
N GLU A 42 -1.64 -0.34 4.68
CA GLU A 42 -1.20 0.84 5.40
C GLU A 42 -1.77 2.15 4.84
N GLU A 43 -2.17 2.20 3.56
CA GLU A 43 -2.92 3.33 3.02
C GLU A 43 -4.28 3.52 3.68
N GLY A 44 -4.81 2.47 4.32
CA GLY A 44 -6.08 2.48 5.02
C GLY A 44 -6.18 3.61 6.05
N LYS A 45 -7.28 4.37 5.98
CA LYS A 45 -7.61 5.49 6.89
C LYS A 45 -7.53 5.20 8.39
N TYR A 46 -7.70 3.93 8.75
CA TYR A 46 -7.73 3.46 10.13
C TYR A 46 -6.81 2.24 10.25
N HIS A 47 -5.67 2.23 9.54
CA HIS A 47 -4.76 1.10 9.60
C HIS A 47 -4.13 1.01 11.00
N TYR A 48 -3.43 2.07 11.43
CA TYR A 48 -2.86 2.20 12.76
C TYR A 48 -3.77 2.95 13.72
N ASP A 49 -3.45 2.83 15.01
CA ASP A 49 -4.09 3.63 16.04
C ASP A 49 -3.59 5.06 15.93
N GLY A 50 -4.43 6.01 16.32
CA GLY A 50 -3.94 7.37 16.41
C GLY A 50 -4.97 8.41 16.77
N HIS A 51 -4.51 9.65 16.71
CA HIS A 51 -5.33 10.82 16.95
C HIS A 51 -4.92 11.92 15.99
N ARG A 52 -5.74 12.14 14.96
CA ARG A 52 -5.48 13.03 13.83
C ARG A 52 -5.10 14.44 14.28
N ASN A 53 -5.87 15.01 15.19
CA ASN A 53 -5.67 16.39 15.65
C ASN A 53 -4.35 16.56 16.40
N CYS A 54 -3.85 15.50 17.02
CA CYS A 54 -2.59 15.49 17.76
C CYS A 54 -1.40 14.96 16.94
N LYS A 55 -1.65 14.46 15.72
CA LYS A 55 -0.66 13.80 14.86
C LYS A 55 0.06 12.64 15.55
N VAL A 56 -0.63 11.95 16.46
CA VAL A 56 -0.13 10.73 17.11
C VAL A 56 -0.53 9.55 16.26
N VAL A 57 0.45 8.72 15.91
CA VAL A 57 0.29 7.49 15.12
C VAL A 57 1.05 6.39 15.84
N TRP A 58 0.38 5.30 16.16
CA TRP A 58 0.94 4.21 16.94
C TRP A 58 0.61 2.86 16.33
N SER A 59 1.63 2.00 16.32
CA SER A 59 1.43 0.57 16.23
C SER A 59 0.60 0.07 17.43
N PRO A 60 -0.06 -1.09 17.31
CA PRO A 60 -0.84 -1.67 18.42
C PRO A 60 -0.03 -1.82 19.72
N GLN A 61 1.25 -2.19 19.59
CA GLN A 61 2.15 -2.36 20.73
C GLN A 61 2.44 -1.03 21.44
N GLU A 62 2.63 0.06 20.70
CA GLU A 62 2.80 1.40 21.26
C GLU A 62 1.54 1.86 21.99
N THR A 63 0.36 1.65 21.39
CA THR A 63 -0.92 1.95 22.05
C THR A 63 -1.07 1.21 23.37
N LYS A 64 -0.71 -0.07 23.42
CA LYS A 64 -0.72 -0.88 24.66
C LYS A 64 0.24 -0.31 25.72
N ARG A 65 1.45 0.09 25.32
CA ARG A 65 2.43 0.74 26.21
C ARG A 65 1.93 2.07 26.78
N HIS A 66 1.20 2.83 25.98
CA HIS A 66 0.61 4.11 26.38
C HIS A 66 -0.81 3.99 26.97
N GLN A 67 -1.29 2.77 27.23
CA GLN A 67 -2.64 2.50 27.77
C GLN A 67 -3.76 3.16 26.95
N ALA A 68 -3.54 3.29 25.64
CA ALA A 68 -4.38 3.99 24.69
C ALA A 68 -4.60 5.48 24.97
N ILE A 69 -3.83 6.12 25.86
CA ILE A 69 -3.98 7.55 26.20
C ILE A 69 -2.99 8.39 25.40
N CYS A 70 -3.51 9.27 24.55
CA CYS A 70 -2.71 10.20 23.76
C CYS A 70 -1.94 11.19 24.67
N PRO A 71 -0.60 11.29 24.57
CA PRO A 71 0.20 12.13 25.46
C PRO A 71 -0.03 13.63 25.20
N ALA A 72 -0.48 14.00 24.00
CA ALA A 72 -0.68 15.40 23.63
C ALA A 72 -1.98 16.00 24.19
N CYS A 73 -3.02 15.19 24.40
CA CYS A 73 -4.33 15.70 24.80
C CYS A 73 -5.03 14.91 25.92
N GLY A 74 -4.44 13.82 26.41
CA GLY A 74 -4.97 12.98 27.49
C GLY A 74 -6.23 12.18 27.13
N LYS A 75 -6.67 12.19 25.87
CA LYS A 75 -7.85 11.43 25.41
C LYS A 75 -7.42 10.06 24.88
N ARG A 76 -8.37 9.13 24.81
CA ARG A 76 -8.13 7.85 24.14
C ARG A 76 -7.88 8.04 22.64
N VAL A 77 -6.92 7.31 22.11
CA VAL A 77 -6.68 7.25 20.65
C VAL A 77 -7.80 6.48 19.96
N THR A 78 -8.03 6.77 18.68
CA THR A 78 -8.87 5.95 17.81
C THR A 78 -8.12 4.66 17.50
N VAL A 79 -8.77 3.52 17.76
CA VAL A 79 -8.19 2.20 17.50
C VAL A 79 -8.36 1.83 16.03
N GLY A 80 -7.27 1.39 15.41
CA GLY A 80 -7.17 0.98 14.01
C GLY A 80 -7.38 -0.53 13.79
N VAL A 81 -7.43 -0.91 12.52
CA VAL A 81 -7.61 -2.29 12.06
C VAL A 81 -6.44 -3.17 12.49
N MET A 82 -5.21 -2.67 12.43
CA MET A 82 -4.03 -3.44 12.81
C MET A 82 -4.05 -3.81 14.30
N HIS A 83 -4.67 -2.99 15.16
CA HIS A 83 -4.84 -3.34 16.58
C HIS A 83 -5.77 -4.52 16.76
N ARG A 84 -6.86 -4.58 15.98
CA ARG A 84 -7.76 -5.72 16.01
C ARG A 84 -7.09 -7.00 15.50
N VAL A 85 -6.21 -6.88 14.50
CA VAL A 85 -5.38 -8.00 14.03
C VAL A 85 -4.44 -8.47 15.14
N ASP A 86 -3.72 -7.55 15.78
CA ASP A 86 -2.79 -7.84 16.88
C ASP A 86 -3.49 -8.51 18.09
N ASP A 87 -4.70 -8.05 18.46
CA ASP A 87 -5.49 -8.66 19.54
C ASP A 87 -5.98 -10.08 19.22
N LEU A 88 -6.18 -10.40 17.95
CA LEU A 88 -6.65 -11.70 17.49
C LEU A 88 -5.51 -12.64 17.06
N ALA A 89 -4.29 -12.11 16.95
CA ALA A 89 -3.15 -12.85 16.46
C ALA A 89 -2.80 -14.00 17.43
N ASP A 90 -2.81 -15.21 16.90
CA ASP A 90 -2.36 -16.43 17.57
C ASP A 90 -0.97 -16.87 17.06
N ARG A 91 -0.33 -16.03 16.22
CA ARG A 91 0.91 -16.29 15.49
C ARG A 91 1.76 -15.02 15.46
N GLU A 92 3.07 -15.20 15.34
CA GLU A 92 4.00 -14.09 15.20
C GLU A 92 3.81 -13.33 13.89
N VAL A 93 4.15 -12.03 13.92
CA VAL A 93 4.15 -11.18 12.73
C VAL A 93 5.07 -11.77 11.66
N GLY A 94 4.56 -11.87 10.44
CA GLY A 94 5.31 -12.45 9.32
C GLY A 94 5.12 -13.96 9.14
N TYR A 95 4.40 -14.65 10.04
CA TYR A 95 4.02 -16.04 9.81
C TYR A 95 3.20 -16.17 8.52
N ARG A 96 3.62 -17.08 7.62
CA ARG A 96 2.89 -17.42 6.40
C ARG A 96 2.58 -18.91 6.36
N PRO A 97 1.30 -19.31 6.23
CA PRO A 97 0.92 -20.70 6.03
C PRO A 97 1.57 -21.30 4.77
N ALA A 98 1.86 -22.60 4.77
CA ALA A 98 2.51 -23.29 3.65
C ALA A 98 1.73 -23.21 2.32
N ARG A 99 0.41 -23.09 2.40
CA ARG A 99 -0.49 -23.01 1.24
C ARG A 99 -1.06 -21.59 1.03
N ALA A 100 -0.44 -20.57 1.62
CA ALA A 100 -0.91 -19.21 1.45
C ALA A 100 -0.79 -18.78 -0.01
N ILE A 101 -1.88 -18.29 -0.58
CA ILE A 101 -1.86 -17.61 -1.87
C ILE A 101 -1.13 -16.28 -1.66
N PRO A 102 -0.10 -15.96 -2.47
CA PRO A 102 0.64 -14.71 -2.31
C PRO A 102 -0.25 -13.52 -2.70
N ALA A 103 -0.05 -12.39 -2.01
CA ALA A 103 -0.58 -11.10 -2.41
C ALA A 103 0.53 -10.29 -3.10
N ARG A 104 0.18 -9.56 -4.15
CA ARG A 104 1.05 -8.56 -4.79
C ARG A 104 0.45 -7.19 -4.54
N HIS A 105 1.19 -6.33 -3.85
CA HIS A 105 0.73 -4.97 -3.58
C HIS A 105 1.09 -4.05 -4.74
N LEU A 106 0.10 -3.30 -5.25
CA LEU A 106 0.27 -2.36 -6.34
C LEU A 106 -0.01 -0.93 -5.89
N VAL A 107 0.66 0.00 -6.56
CA VAL A 107 0.32 1.42 -6.59
C VAL A 107 -0.25 1.71 -7.99
N PRO A 108 -1.38 2.42 -8.12
CA PRO A 108 -1.95 2.74 -9.43
C PRO A 108 -0.92 3.41 -10.35
N LEU A 109 -0.94 3.07 -11.64
CA LEU A 109 0.03 3.59 -12.60
C LEU A 109 0.00 5.13 -12.65
N GLU A 110 -1.18 5.73 -12.51
CA GLU A 110 -1.32 7.19 -12.41
C GLU A 110 -0.51 7.78 -11.24
N GLU A 111 -0.49 7.12 -10.08
CA GLU A 111 0.23 7.58 -8.90
C GLU A 111 1.74 7.38 -9.06
N ILE A 112 2.15 6.25 -9.65
CA ILE A 112 3.55 5.98 -10.02
C ILE A 112 4.07 7.06 -10.99
N LEU A 113 3.29 7.40 -12.00
CA LEU A 113 3.64 8.41 -12.99
C LEU A 113 3.68 9.81 -12.37
N ALA A 114 2.74 10.13 -11.49
CA ALA A 114 2.74 11.39 -10.77
C ALA A 114 4.01 11.57 -9.93
N ASP A 115 4.42 10.53 -9.19
CA ASP A 115 5.68 10.53 -8.44
C ASP A 115 6.89 10.70 -9.37
N ALA A 116 7.00 9.87 -10.42
CA ALA A 116 8.13 9.87 -11.32
C ALA A 116 8.30 11.19 -12.10
N LEU A 117 7.19 11.88 -12.39
CA LEU A 117 7.14 13.15 -13.11
C LEU A 117 7.14 14.37 -12.17
N GLU A 118 7.24 14.17 -10.86
CA GLU A 118 7.18 15.23 -9.84
C GLU A 118 5.92 16.11 -10.00
N ALA A 119 4.81 15.44 -10.33
CA ALA A 119 3.52 16.04 -10.61
C ALA A 119 2.45 15.53 -9.63
N ARG A 120 1.21 16.01 -9.78
CA ARG A 120 0.06 15.48 -9.05
C ARG A 120 -0.71 14.50 -9.93
N PRO A 121 -1.34 13.46 -9.35
CA PRO A 121 -2.36 12.68 -10.05
C PRO A 121 -3.43 13.60 -10.64
N GLY A 122 -3.96 13.26 -11.80
CA GLY A 122 -4.98 14.04 -12.51
C GLY A 122 -4.47 15.23 -13.33
N THR A 123 -3.16 15.49 -13.36
CA THR A 123 -2.59 16.52 -14.25
C THR A 123 -2.60 16.06 -15.71
N LYS A 124 -2.72 16.99 -16.66
CA LYS A 124 -2.68 16.69 -18.11
C LYS A 124 -1.39 15.98 -18.52
N THR A 125 -0.27 16.29 -17.87
CA THR A 125 1.02 15.65 -18.14
C THR A 125 1.00 14.17 -17.75
N VAL A 126 0.50 13.86 -16.56
CA VAL A 126 0.36 12.47 -16.07
C VAL A 126 -0.64 11.71 -16.92
N ASP A 127 -1.80 12.30 -17.21
CA ASP A 127 -2.84 11.66 -18.03
C ASP A 127 -2.34 11.34 -19.45
N ARG A 128 -1.62 12.26 -20.08
CA ARG A 128 -1.01 12.03 -21.40
C ARG A 128 0.01 10.88 -21.36
N GLU A 129 0.83 10.82 -20.33
CA GLU A 129 1.83 9.76 -20.20
C GLU A 129 1.19 8.40 -19.89
N TYR A 130 0.16 8.37 -19.03
CA TYR A 130 -0.66 7.21 -18.76
C TYR A 130 -1.25 6.65 -20.07
N GLN A 131 -1.94 7.50 -20.84
CA GLN A 131 -2.54 7.10 -22.12
C GLN A 131 -1.50 6.62 -23.13
N ARG A 132 -0.33 7.27 -23.18
CA ARG A 132 0.77 6.86 -24.06
C ARG A 132 1.28 5.47 -23.72
N LEU A 133 1.54 5.19 -22.45
CA LEU A 133 2.02 3.88 -22.00
C LEU A 133 0.95 2.81 -22.22
N THR A 134 -0.31 3.07 -21.87
CA THR A 134 -1.37 2.07 -22.08
C THR A 134 -1.66 1.80 -23.55
N SER A 135 -1.43 2.76 -24.43
CA SER A 135 -1.55 2.57 -25.88
C SER A 135 -0.38 1.80 -26.48
N LEU A 136 0.82 1.90 -25.89
CA LEU A 136 2.05 1.29 -26.40
C LEU A 136 2.29 -0.12 -25.85
N LEU A 137 1.99 -0.32 -24.57
CA LEU A 137 2.32 -1.54 -23.82
C LEU A 137 1.08 -2.36 -23.42
N GLY A 138 -0.13 -1.85 -23.61
CA GLY A 138 -1.35 -2.54 -23.22
C GLY A 138 -1.95 -2.06 -21.88
N PRO A 139 -2.90 -2.82 -21.30
CA PRO A 139 -3.62 -2.42 -20.09
C PRO A 139 -2.73 -2.16 -18.87
N GLU A 140 -3.22 -1.35 -17.93
CA GLU A 140 -2.48 -0.96 -16.72
C GLU A 140 -1.94 -2.17 -15.94
N LEU A 141 -2.77 -3.19 -15.69
CA LEU A 141 -2.33 -4.35 -14.90
C LEU A 141 -1.17 -5.10 -15.58
N GLU A 142 -1.18 -5.21 -16.90
CA GLU A 142 -0.09 -5.83 -17.66
C GLU A 142 1.20 -5.02 -17.50
N ILE A 143 1.12 -3.69 -17.61
CA ILE A 143 2.25 -2.77 -17.38
C ILE A 143 2.79 -2.91 -15.94
N LEU A 144 1.91 -3.04 -14.95
CA LEU A 144 2.32 -3.13 -13.55
C LEU A 144 2.85 -4.51 -13.16
N LEU A 145 2.40 -5.60 -13.79
CA LEU A 145 2.70 -6.97 -13.37
C LEU A 145 3.64 -7.72 -14.31
N ASP A 146 3.40 -7.65 -15.61
CA ASP A 146 3.85 -8.69 -16.56
C ASP A 146 4.82 -8.16 -17.62
N ILE A 147 4.70 -6.90 -18.06
CA ILE A 147 5.59 -6.34 -19.08
C ILE A 147 7.05 -6.45 -18.65
N ASP A 148 7.90 -6.93 -19.54
CA ASP A 148 9.32 -7.14 -19.29
C ASP A 148 10.07 -5.83 -19.05
N GLU A 149 11.09 -5.88 -18.20
CA GLU A 149 11.96 -4.73 -17.89
C GLU A 149 12.59 -4.12 -19.15
N ALA A 150 12.97 -4.94 -20.12
CA ALA A 150 13.57 -4.49 -21.37
C ALA A 150 12.59 -3.67 -22.23
N GLU A 151 11.30 -4.03 -22.22
CA GLU A 151 10.25 -3.30 -22.93
C GLU A 151 9.89 -2.00 -22.21
N LEU A 152 9.76 -2.05 -20.87
CA LEU A 152 9.58 -0.85 -20.05
C LEU A 152 10.68 0.19 -20.30
N LYS A 153 11.95 -0.24 -20.36
CA LYS A 153 13.11 0.63 -20.63
C LYS A 153 13.06 1.29 -22.00
N LYS A 154 12.53 0.61 -23.02
CA LYS A 154 12.37 1.17 -24.37
C LYS A 154 11.19 2.14 -24.43
N ALA A 155 10.13 1.84 -23.69
CA ALA A 155 8.87 2.56 -23.75
C ALA A 155 8.82 3.81 -22.86
N ALA A 156 9.59 3.88 -21.77
CA ALA A 156 9.49 4.94 -20.78
C ALA A 156 10.85 5.53 -20.36
N PRO A 157 10.89 6.81 -19.93
CA PRO A 157 12.07 7.40 -19.29
C PRO A 157 12.52 6.65 -18.02
N GLN A 158 13.79 6.82 -17.66
CA GLN A 158 14.43 6.13 -16.54
C GLN A 158 13.63 6.14 -15.24
N LYS A 159 13.18 7.33 -14.81
CA LYS A 159 12.43 7.48 -13.57
C LYS A 159 11.17 6.61 -13.56
N ILE A 160 10.42 6.55 -14.66
CA ILE A 160 9.13 5.84 -14.72
C ILE A 160 9.33 4.33 -14.60
N TRP A 161 10.18 3.72 -15.45
CA TRP A 161 10.35 2.27 -15.37
C TRP A 161 11.00 1.85 -14.06
N GLN A 162 11.90 2.66 -13.48
CA GLN A 162 12.47 2.39 -12.16
C GLN A 162 11.40 2.36 -11.08
N ARG A 163 10.45 3.30 -11.08
CA ARG A 163 9.34 3.31 -10.11
C ARG A 163 8.41 2.11 -10.25
N ILE A 164 8.08 1.71 -11.49
CA ILE A 164 7.27 0.51 -11.72
C ILE A 164 7.97 -0.72 -11.13
N LEU A 165 9.27 -0.91 -11.42
CA LEU A 165 10.03 -2.04 -10.90
C LEU A 165 10.22 -1.99 -9.37
N GLN A 166 10.35 -0.79 -8.80
CA GLN A 166 10.41 -0.57 -7.35
C GLN A 166 9.12 -1.04 -6.67
N VAL A 167 7.96 -0.69 -7.23
CA VAL A 167 6.65 -1.18 -6.74
C VAL A 167 6.55 -2.69 -6.86
N ARG A 168 6.96 -3.29 -7.99
CA ARG A 168 6.98 -4.75 -8.18
C ARG A 168 7.82 -5.51 -7.14
N ARG A 169 8.85 -4.85 -6.59
CA ARG A 169 9.71 -5.40 -5.52
C ARG A 169 9.23 -5.02 -4.11
N GLU A 170 8.09 -4.34 -3.98
CA GLU A 170 7.57 -3.80 -2.71
C GLU A 170 8.57 -2.89 -1.98
N GLU A 171 9.49 -2.26 -2.74
CA GLU A 171 10.54 -1.36 -2.21
C GLU A 171 9.97 0.05 -1.99
N VAL A 172 8.99 0.19 -1.10
CA VAL A 172 8.28 1.47 -0.89
C VAL A 172 8.43 1.99 0.55
N GLU A 173 8.35 3.30 0.71
CA GLU A 173 8.26 3.92 2.03
C GLU A 173 6.81 4.09 2.43
N VAL A 174 6.47 3.67 3.64
CA VAL A 174 5.09 3.59 4.11
C VAL A 174 4.88 4.49 5.32
N ALA A 175 3.97 5.45 5.18
CA ALA A 175 3.40 6.19 6.30
C ALA A 175 1.97 5.68 6.54
N PRO A 176 1.69 4.93 7.62
CA PRO A 176 0.39 4.31 7.81
C PRO A 176 -0.70 5.34 8.11
N GLY A 177 -1.91 5.06 7.62
CA GLY A 177 -3.10 5.84 7.91
C GLY A 177 -3.63 5.58 9.32
N TYR A 178 -4.31 6.58 9.87
CA TYR A 178 -4.79 6.57 11.26
C TYR A 178 -5.92 7.59 11.43
N ASP A 179 -6.87 7.32 12.33
CA ASP A 179 -7.94 8.24 12.73
C ASP A 179 -8.59 8.99 11.54
N GLY A 180 -8.83 8.26 10.45
CA GLY A 180 -9.46 8.72 9.22
C GLY A 180 -8.57 9.49 8.23
N VAL A 181 -7.27 9.62 8.52
CA VAL A 181 -6.23 10.11 7.61
C VAL A 181 -5.73 8.93 6.78
N TYR A 182 -5.74 9.05 5.46
CA TYR A 182 -5.14 8.03 4.58
C TYR A 182 -3.65 7.92 4.84
N GLY A 183 -3.14 6.69 4.80
CA GLY A 183 -1.72 6.46 4.72
C GLY A 183 -1.17 6.92 3.37
N LYS A 184 0.15 6.93 3.27
CA LYS A 184 0.85 7.35 2.07
C LYS A 184 1.96 6.37 1.75
N ILE A 185 1.93 5.85 0.54
CA ILE A 185 3.03 5.14 -0.07
C ILE A 185 3.87 6.16 -0.84
N SER A 186 5.17 6.18 -0.58
CA SER A 186 6.12 7.06 -1.24
C SER A 186 7.16 6.22 -1.95
N LEU A 187 7.41 6.54 -3.23
CA LEU A 187 8.38 5.81 -4.04
C LEU A 187 9.73 6.53 -4.03
N SER A 188 9.77 7.83 -3.73
CA SER A 188 11.02 8.54 -3.47
C SER A 188 11.72 7.98 -2.24
N SER A 189 12.96 7.49 -2.41
CA SER A 189 13.91 7.26 -1.32
C SER A 189 14.39 8.60 -0.74
N SER A 190 13.48 9.43 -0.26
CA SER A 190 13.86 10.47 0.68
C SER A 190 13.81 9.81 2.05
N LYS A 191 14.98 9.47 2.59
CA LYS A 191 15.15 9.39 4.05
C LYS A 191 14.79 10.76 4.65
N ALA A 192 13.50 11.07 4.72
CA ALA A 192 12.97 12.04 5.64
C ALA A 192 12.74 11.22 6.91
N GLU A 193 13.77 11.17 7.75
CA GLU A 193 13.64 10.68 9.11
C GLU A 193 12.36 11.27 9.71
N PRO A 194 11.45 10.46 10.30
CA PRO A 194 10.43 11.02 11.14
C PRO A 194 11.17 11.73 12.28
N GLN A 195 11.23 13.06 12.24
CA GLN A 195 11.73 13.82 13.38
C GLN A 195 10.79 13.51 14.55
N PRO A 196 11.25 12.84 15.62
CA PRO A 196 10.51 12.89 16.86
C PRO A 196 10.50 14.36 17.27
N GLN A 197 9.32 14.99 17.24
CA GLN A 197 9.14 16.24 17.96
C GLN A 197 9.33 15.92 19.43
N ALA A 198 10.55 16.11 19.92
CA ALA A 198 10.82 16.18 21.34
C ALA A 198 9.88 17.24 21.91
N LEU A 199 8.97 16.80 22.78
CA LEU A 199 8.34 17.73 23.71
C LEU A 199 9.48 18.36 24.51
N ALA A 200 9.82 19.60 24.18
CA ALA A 200 10.53 20.50 25.08
C ALA A 200 9.58 20.83 26.24
N GLY A 201 9.42 19.87 27.15
CA GLY A 201 8.84 20.09 28.46
C GLY A 201 9.92 20.60 29.38
N GLN A 202 9.89 21.89 29.71
CA GLN A 202 10.60 22.45 30.84
C GLN A 202 10.21 21.68 32.11
N LEU A 203 11.11 20.82 32.59
CA LEU A 203 11.16 20.33 33.96
C LEU A 203 12.62 20.39 34.39
N ASP A 204 13.12 21.61 34.50
CA ASP A 204 14.26 21.99 35.33
C ASP A 204 13.98 23.43 35.78
N LEU A 205 13.16 23.54 36.82
CA LEU A 205 13.04 24.64 37.77
C LEU A 205 11.89 24.30 38.73
N LEU A 206 12.19 23.41 39.68
CA LEU A 206 11.83 23.45 41.11
C LEU A 206 12.29 22.16 41.78
#